data_AF-A0A6M3JHR1-F1
#
_entry.id   AF-A0A6M3JHR1-F1
#
_cell.length_a   1.000
_cell.length_b   1.000
_cell.length_c   1.000
_cell.angle_alpha   90.00
_cell.angle_beta   90.00
_cell.angle_gamma   90.00
#
_symmetry.space_group_name_H-M   'P 1'
#
loop_
_entity.id
_entity.type
_entity.pdbx_description
1 polymer ?
#
loop_
_entity_poly.entity_id
_entity_poly.type
_entity_poly.pdbx_seq_one_letter_code
_entity_poly.pdbx_strand_id
1 'polypeptide(L)' 'MAYKHFESESDRFWSKVKTGSENDCWEWQASLSSGYGRFQYPSGEERAHRVAWKLSNNSD' A
#
# COMPACT_ATOMS: atom_id res chain seq x y z
N MET A 1 -18.37 2.96 -14.98
CA MET A 1 -17.04 2.97 -14.32
C MET A 1 -16.95 1.71 -13.50
N ALA A 2 -16.01 0.81 -13.80
CA ALA A 2 -15.85 -0.44 -13.05
C ALA A 2 -15.05 -0.14 -11.78
N TYR A 3 -15.67 -0.36 -10.62
CA TYR A 3 -14.97 -0.31 -9.33
C TYR A 3 -14.20 -1.63 -9.21
N LYS A 4 -12.87 -1.58 -9.12
CA LYS A 4 -12.10 -2.75 -8.70
C LYS A 4 -12.54 -3.08 -7.28
N HIS A 5 -13.21 -4.22 -7.10
CA HIS A 5 -13.54 -4.71 -5.76
C HIS A 5 -12.24 -5.23 -5.15
N PHE A 6 -11.83 -4.61 -4.05
CA PHE A 6 -10.72 -5.09 -3.24
C PHE A 6 -11.32 -5.71 -2.00
N GLU A 7 -11.04 -7.00 -1.79
CA GLU A 7 -11.60 -7.78 -0.69
C GLU A 7 -11.03 -7.34 0.67
N SER A 8 -9.81 -6.79 0.69
CA SER A 8 -9.15 -6.32 1.91
C SER A 8 -8.34 -5.04 1.71
N GLU A 9 -8.00 -4.41 2.84
CA GLU A 9 -7.07 -3.27 2.87
C GLU A 9 -5.67 -3.68 2.38
N SER A 10 -5.27 -4.93 2.61
CA SER A 10 -4.05 -5.53 2.06
C SER A 10 -4.09 -5.56 0.53
N ASP A 11 -5.18 -6.05 -0.07
CA ASP A 11 -5.31 -6.10 -1.53
C ASP A 11 -5.29 -4.70 -2.15
N ARG A 12 -5.95 -3.74 -1.50
CA ARG A 12 -5.93 -2.35 -1.93
C ARG A 12 -4.53 -1.75 -1.82
N PHE A 13 -3.76 -2.12 -0.78
CA PHE A 13 -2.38 -1.69 -0.61
C PHE A 13 -1.50 -2.25 -1.73
N TRP A 14 -1.51 -3.57 -1.93
CA TRP A 14 -0.70 -4.24 -2.95
C TRP A 14 -1.05 -3.80 -4.37
N SER A 15 -2.29 -3.38 -4.63
CA SER A 15 -2.68 -2.80 -5.92
C SER A 15 -1.95 -1.49 -6.29
N LYS A 16 -1.33 -0.83 -5.29
CA LYS A 16 -0.60 0.43 -5.42
C LYS A 16 0.92 0.26 -5.34
N VAL A 17 1.41 -0.98 -5.23
CA VAL A 17 2.83 -1.30 -5.19
C VAL A 17 3.20 -1.95 -6.52
N LYS A 18 4.22 -1.42 -7.19
CA LYS A 18 4.82 -2.10 -8.34
C LYS A 18 5.75 -3.18 -7.81
N THR A 19 5.24 -4.40 -7.70
CA THR A 19 6.03 -5.55 -7.27
C THR A 19 6.92 -6.05 -8.41
N GLY A 20 8.11 -6.55 -8.03
CA GLY A 20 9.09 -7.15 -8.95
C GLY A 20 9.64 -8.44 -8.35
N SER A 21 10.85 -8.81 -8.73
CA SER A 21 11.59 -9.88 -8.03
C SER A 21 11.90 -9.49 -6.58
N GLU A 22 12.33 -10.46 -5.78
CA GLU A 22 12.71 -10.25 -4.37
C GLU A 22 13.86 -9.25 -4.19
N ASN A 23 14.69 -9.07 -5.23
CA ASN A 23 15.83 -8.14 -5.21
C ASN A 23 15.51 -6.78 -5.86
N ASP A 24 14.31 -6.62 -6.44
CA ASP A 24 13.91 -5.37 -7.08
C ASP A 24 13.36 -4.36 -6.06
N CYS A 25 13.47 -3.08 -6.40
CA CYS A 25 12.76 -2.05 -5.66
C CYS A 25 11.26 -2.13 -5.94
N TRP A 26 10.45 -2.26 -4.89
CA TRP A 26 9.00 -2.29 -4.99
C TRP A 26 8.43 -0.87 -4.82
N GLU A 27 8.35 -0.15 -5.94
CA GLU A 27 8.02 1.28 -5.94
C GLU A 27 6.54 1.53 -5.60
N TRP A 28 6.30 2.53 -4.75
CA TRP A 28 4.96 3.05 -4.49
C TRP A 28 4.40 3.80 -5.70
N GLN A 29 3.22 3.41 -6.17
CA GLN A 29 2.60 3.95 -7.40
C GLN A 29 1.47 4.95 -7.14
N ALA A 30 1.13 5.22 -5.88
CA ALA A 30 0.07 6.17 -5.53
C ALA A 30 0.64 7.48 -4.95
N SER A 31 -0.23 8.31 -4.38
CA SER A 31 0.13 9.66 -3.96
C SER A 31 1.28 9.70 -2.96
N LEU A 32 2.12 10.72 -3.14
CA LEU A 32 3.19 11.11 -2.23
C LEU A 32 2.80 12.41 -1.51
N SER A 33 3.21 12.56 -0.26
CA SER A 33 3.23 13.85 0.45
C SER A 33 4.58 14.02 1.14
N SER A 34 5.21 15.16 0.88
CA SER A 34 6.58 15.46 1.35
C SER A 34 7.58 14.34 1.06
N GLY A 35 7.46 13.68 -0.10
CA GLY A 35 8.31 12.56 -0.52
C GLY A 35 7.93 11.19 0.04
N TYR A 36 6.89 11.08 0.87
CA TYR A 36 6.45 9.81 1.44
C TYR A 36 5.12 9.33 0.85
N GLY A 37 5.04 8.05 0.49
CA GLY A 37 3.80 7.42 0.07
C GLY A 37 2.72 7.46 1.14
N ARG A 38 1.47 7.70 0.73
CA ARG A 38 0.29 7.76 1.59
C ARG A 38 -0.72 6.69 1.22
N PHE A 39 -1.24 5.99 2.22
CA PHE A 39 -2.30 5.00 2.06
C PHE A 39 -3.52 5.38 2.89
N GLN A 40 -4.65 5.54 2.21
CA GLN A 40 -5.91 5.99 2.79
C GLN A 40 -6.74 4.79 3.24
N TYR A 41 -6.92 4.61 4.55
CA TYR A 41 -7.89 3.71 5.18
C TYR A 41 -9.26 4.39 5.33
N PRO A 42 -10.33 3.62 5.62
CA PRO A 42 -11.60 4.19 6.09
C PRO A 42 -11.46 4.97 7.41
N SER A 43 -10.55 4.55 8.29
CA SER A 43 -10.32 5.14 9.62
C SER A 43 -9.35 6.33 9.63
N GLY A 44 -8.70 6.63 8.50
CA GLY A 44 -7.70 7.68 8.41
C GLY A 44 -6.65 7.38 7.34
N GLU A 45 -5.50 8.01 7.44
CA GLU A 45 -4.41 7.81 6.49
C GLU A 45 -3.12 7.46 7.22
N GLU A 46 -2.32 6.59 6.62
CA GLU A 46 -1.01 6.22 7.13
C GLU A 46 0.06 6.23 6.03
N ARG A 47 1.33 6.31 6.43
CA ARG A 47 2.45 6.25 5.49
C ARG A 47 2.56 4.85 4.89
N ALA A 48 2.73 4.77 3.57
CA ALA A 48 2.78 3.51 2.83
C ALA A 48 3.85 2.55 3.36
N HIS A 49 5.03 3.04 3.74
CA HIS A 49 6.09 2.20 4.31
C HIS A 49 5.72 1.61 5.69
N ARG A 50 4.91 2.30 6.50
CA ARG A 50 4.43 1.77 7.79
C ARG A 50 3.38 0.69 7.57
N VAL A 51 2.50 0.88 6.59
CA VAL A 51 1.53 -0.13 6.19
C VAL A 51 2.23 -1.39 5.69
N ALA A 52 3.25 -1.25 4.83
CA ALA A 52 4.07 -2.38 4.39
C ALA A 52 4.65 -3.15 5.59
N TRP A 53 5.23 -2.44 6.57
CA TRP A 53 5.75 -3.08 7.78
C TRP A 53 4.67 -3.84 8.57
N LYS A 54 3.48 -3.26 8.78
CA LYS A 54 2.38 -3.93 9.50
C LYS A 54 1.93 -5.22 8.81
N LEU A 55 1.74 -5.15 7.49
CA LEU A 55 1.33 -6.30 6.67
C LEU A 55 2.38 -7.41 6.66
N SER A 56 3.68 -7.07 6.69
CA SER A 56 4.77 -8.06 6.72
C SER A 56 5.01 -8.69 8.10
N ASN A 57 4.56 -8.06 9.19
CA ASN A 57 4.87 -8.49 10.55
C ASN A 57 3.69 -9.16 11.29
N ASN A 58 2.66 -9.66 10.57
CA ASN A 58 1.47 -10.33 11.16
C ASN A 58 0.80 -9.53 12.29
N SER A 59 0.85 -8.20 12.25
CA SER A 59 0.22 -7.35 13.26
C SER A 59 -1.11 -6.84 12.72
N ASP A 60 -2.08 -7.75 12.57
CA ASP A 60 -3.51 -7.42 12.49
C ASP A 60 -4.13 -7.48 13.90
#